data_AF-A0A8J6RZZ1-F1
#
_entry.id   AF-A0A8J6RZZ1-F1
#
_cell.length_a   1.000
_cell.length_b   1.000
_cell.length_c   1.000
_cell.angle_alpha   90.00
_cell.angle_beta   90.00
_cell.angle_gamma   90.00
#
_symmetry.space_group_name_H-M   'P 1'
#
loop_
_entity.id
_entity.type
_entity.pdbx_description
1 polymer ?
#
loop_
_entity_poly.entity_id
_entity_poly.type
_entity_poly.pdbx_seq_one_letter_code
_entity_poly.pdbx_strand_id
1 'polypeptide(L)'
;MIQSSLIKSKYSLLKLETSLDEKQWCKLEAVKAAFPIIGKMHSLKEEFRDIFQTAVNVGDGTLRLLDWLFEAKTYFPSSVGTITRWFGGIVGYFEQGIPRELSRELITS
;
A
#
# COMPACT_ATOMS: atom_id res chain seq x y z
N MET A 1 -3.53 -28.72 -7.51
CA MET A 1 -2.59 -28.11 -8.47
C MET A 1 -2.48 -26.58 -8.32
N ILE A 2 -3.51 -25.86 -7.85
CA ILE A 2 -3.53 -24.38 -7.79
C ILE A 2 -2.82 -23.79 -6.54
N GLN A 3 -2.76 -24.51 -5.43
CA GLN A 3 -2.09 -24.00 -4.21
C GLN A 3 -0.56 -23.91 -4.34
N SER A 4 0.07 -24.82 -5.08
CA SER A 4 1.53 -24.88 -5.23
C SER A 4 2.11 -23.77 -6.09
N SER A 5 1.34 -23.20 -7.03
CA SER A 5 1.75 -22.03 -7.83
C SER A 5 1.70 -20.74 -7.01
N LEU A 6 0.69 -20.57 -6.16
CA LEU A 6 0.55 -19.42 -5.24
C LEU A 6 1.65 -19.38 -4.17
N ILE A 7 2.06 -20.55 -3.64
CA ILE A 7 3.15 -20.63 -2.65
C ILE A 7 4.49 -20.16 -3.26
N LYS A 8 4.75 -20.49 -4.53
CA LYS A 8 5.98 -20.07 -5.25
C LYS A 8 5.96 -18.61 -5.71
N SER A 9 4.81 -17.94 -5.75
CA SER A 9 4.70 -16.50 -6.10
C SER A 9 4.49 -15.59 -4.89
N LYS A 10 4.34 -16.15 -3.68
CA LYS A 10 4.19 -15.42 -2.41
C LYS A 10 5.20 -14.29 -2.24
N TYR A 11 6.47 -14.53 -2.57
CA TYR A 11 7.52 -13.52 -2.42
C TYR A 11 7.35 -12.34 -3.38
N SER A 12 6.86 -12.57 -4.60
CA SER A 12 6.59 -11.51 -5.59
C SER A 12 5.40 -10.64 -5.22
N LEU A 13 4.41 -11.19 -4.49
CA LEU A 13 3.23 -10.45 -4.00
C LEU A 13 3.53 -9.62 -2.74
N LEU A 14 4.59 -9.97 -2.00
CA LEU A 14 4.99 -9.29 -0.77
C LEU A 14 6.05 -8.21 -1.02
N LYS A 15 6.92 -8.43 -2.01
CA LYS A 15 7.97 -7.50 -2.41
C LYS A 15 7.37 -6.27 -3.11
N LEU A 16 8.00 -5.11 -2.90
CA LEU A 16 7.58 -3.83 -3.47
C LEU A 16 7.67 -3.86 -5.00
N GLU A 17 6.65 -3.36 -5.71
CA GLU A 17 6.64 -3.39 -7.18
C GLU A 17 7.87 -2.70 -7.78
N THR A 18 8.31 -1.58 -7.20
CA THR A 18 9.50 -0.82 -7.65
C THR A 18 10.83 -1.52 -7.41
N SER A 19 10.83 -2.68 -6.75
CA SER A 19 12.03 -3.50 -6.48
C SER A 19 12.04 -4.83 -7.24
N LEU A 20 11.03 -5.09 -8.07
CA LEU A 20 10.93 -6.31 -8.86
C LEU A 20 11.84 -6.26 -10.09
N ASP A 21 12.51 -7.37 -10.39
CA ASP A 21 13.15 -7.55 -11.69
C ASP A 21 12.12 -7.90 -12.78
N GLU A 22 12.52 -7.81 -14.05
CA GLU A 22 11.64 -8.05 -15.20
C GLU A 22 10.94 -9.43 -15.15
N LYS A 23 11.65 -10.48 -14.70
CA LYS A 23 11.08 -11.84 -14.62
C LYS A 23 10.03 -11.92 -13.51
N GLN A 24 10.27 -11.25 -12.38
CA GLN A 24 9.34 -11.16 -11.27
C GLN A 24 8.09 -10.36 -11.65
N TRP A 25 8.26 -9.29 -12.41
CA TRP A 25 7.15 -8.47 -12.90
C TRP A 25 6.25 -9.25 -13.88
N CYS A 26 6.83 -9.91 -14.87
CA CYS A 26 6.05 -10.75 -15.80
C CYS A 26 5.26 -11.85 -15.07
N LYS A 27 5.85 -12.44 -14.02
CA LYS A 27 5.17 -13.45 -13.20
C LYS A 27 4.04 -12.85 -12.37
N LEU A 28 4.23 -11.64 -11.84
CA LEU A 28 3.19 -10.91 -11.11
C LEU A 28 2.00 -10.64 -12.02
N GLU A 29 2.24 -10.11 -13.22
CA GLU A 29 1.16 -9.82 -14.19
C GLU A 29 0.42 -11.08 -14.62
N ALA A 30 1.13 -12.19 -14.88
CA ALA A 30 0.48 -13.47 -15.17
C ALA A 30 -0.43 -13.94 -14.02
N VAL A 31 -0.03 -13.73 -12.76
CA VAL A 31 -0.85 -14.06 -11.59
C VAL A 31 -2.04 -13.12 -11.46
N LYS A 32 -1.89 -11.81 -11.69
CA LYS A 32 -2.99 -10.84 -11.67
C LYS A 32 -4.03 -11.16 -12.74
N ALA A 33 -3.58 -11.52 -13.95
CA ALA A 33 -4.46 -11.92 -15.06
C ALA A 33 -5.21 -13.23 -14.77
N ALA A 34 -4.53 -14.22 -14.18
CA ALA A 34 -5.17 -15.50 -13.84
C ALA A 34 -6.09 -15.41 -12.61
N PHE A 35 -5.83 -14.49 -11.69
CA PHE A 35 -6.57 -14.35 -10.43
C PHE A 35 -6.92 -12.87 -10.16
N PRO A 36 -8.00 -12.34 -10.76
CA PRO A 36 -8.36 -10.92 -10.67
C PRO A 36 -8.54 -10.42 -9.22
N ILE A 37 -9.07 -11.25 -8.33
CA ILE A 37 -9.22 -10.92 -6.90
C ILE A 37 -7.84 -10.70 -6.26
N ILE A 38 -6.87 -11.57 -6.53
CA ILE A 38 -5.50 -11.43 -6.03
C ILE A 38 -4.85 -10.17 -6.61
N GLY A 39 -5.13 -9.86 -7.88
CA GLY A 39 -4.70 -8.61 -8.51
C GLY A 39 -5.22 -7.38 -7.79
N LYS A 40 -6.52 -7.29 -7.50
CA LYS A 40 -7.09 -6.16 -6.75
C LYS A 40 -6.55 -6.08 -5.32
N MET A 41 -6.41 -7.22 -4.64
CA MET A 41 -5.78 -7.27 -3.30
C MET A 41 -4.34 -6.75 -3.33
N HIS A 42 -3.58 -7.07 -4.38
CA HIS A 42 -2.22 -6.58 -4.55
C HIS A 42 -2.20 -5.07 -4.79
N SER A 43 -3.03 -4.56 -5.69
CA SER A 43 -3.14 -3.12 -5.96
C SER A 43 -3.50 -2.34 -4.70
N LEU A 44 -4.49 -2.80 -3.93
CA LEU A 44 -4.86 -2.18 -2.66
C LEU A 44 -3.70 -2.19 -1.65
N LYS A 45 -2.90 -3.26 -1.60
CA LYS A 45 -1.71 -3.30 -0.72
C LYS A 45 -0.67 -2.26 -1.12
N GLU A 46 -0.44 -2.06 -2.42
CA GLU A 46 0.53 -1.08 -2.90
C GLU A 46 0.01 0.35 -2.73
N GLU A 47 -1.29 0.59 -2.95
CA GLU A 47 -1.95 1.87 -2.68
C GLU A 47 -1.87 2.25 -1.20
N PHE A 48 -2.12 1.30 -0.29
CA PHE A 48 -1.96 1.52 1.15
C PHE A 48 -0.56 2.04 1.47
N ARG A 49 0.47 1.45 0.88
CA ARG A 49 1.86 1.89 1.08
C ARG A 49 2.08 3.28 0.51
N ASP A 50 1.60 3.54 -0.69
CA ASP A 50 1.78 4.83 -1.37
C ASP A 50 1.26 5.99 -0.51
N ILE A 51 0.11 5.81 0.14
CA ILE A 51 -0.47 6.81 1.06
C ILE A 51 0.55 7.25 2.12
N PHE A 52 1.27 6.32 2.75
CA PHE A 52 2.28 6.66 3.77
C PHE A 52 3.58 7.23 3.21
N GLN A 53 3.87 7.01 1.92
CA GLN A 53 5.08 7.50 1.28
C GLN A 53 4.91 8.86 0.62
N THR A 54 3.69 9.18 0.15
CA THR A 54 3.42 10.35 -0.68
C THR A 54 2.45 11.34 -0.08
N ALA A 55 1.85 11.05 1.09
CA ALA A 55 0.97 12.00 1.78
C ALA A 55 1.69 13.33 2.05
N VAL A 56 1.05 14.43 1.67
CA VAL A 56 1.65 15.78 1.76
C VAL A 56 1.52 16.35 3.17
N ASN A 57 0.43 16.02 3.85
CA ASN A 57 0.15 16.46 5.21
C ASN A 57 -0.84 15.50 5.89
N VAL A 58 -1.13 15.75 7.16
CA VAL A 58 -2.04 14.94 7.97
C VAL A 58 -3.42 14.84 7.34
N GLY A 59 -3.99 15.95 6.85
CA GLY A 59 -5.31 15.96 6.23
C GLY A 59 -5.37 15.10 4.97
N ASP A 60 -4.39 15.27 4.08
CA ASP A 60 -4.26 14.47 2.85
C ASP A 60 -4.10 12.97 3.15
N GLY A 61 -3.15 12.61 4.01
CA GLY A 61 -2.92 11.22 4.39
C GLY A 61 -4.14 10.59 5.08
N THR A 62 -4.85 11.36 5.90
CA THR A 62 -6.08 10.90 6.57
C THR A 62 -7.19 10.64 5.57
N LEU A 63 -7.46 11.56 4.65
CA LEU A 63 -8.51 11.41 3.64
C LEU A 63 -8.23 10.22 2.72
N ARG A 64 -7.01 10.11 2.19
CA ARG A 64 -6.61 9.00 1.34
C ARG A 64 -6.68 7.65 2.07
N LEU A 65 -6.33 7.60 3.35
CA LEU A 65 -6.48 6.40 4.16
C LEU A 65 -7.95 6.02 4.38
N LEU A 66 -8.86 6.99 4.54
CA LEU A 66 -10.29 6.72 4.66
C LEU A 66 -10.88 6.16 3.37
N ASP A 67 -10.53 6.74 2.22
CA ASP A 67 -10.93 6.23 0.90
C ASP A 67 -10.43 4.79 0.70
N TRP A 68 -9.17 4.54 1.04
CA TRP A 68 -8.60 3.20 1.01
C TRP A 68 -9.33 2.22 1.93
N LEU A 69 -9.69 2.62 3.16
CA LEU A 69 -10.42 1.75 4.09
C LEU A 69 -11.80 1.35 3.54
N PHE A 70 -12.47 2.26 2.83
CA PHE A 70 -13.76 1.99 2.20
C PHE A 70 -13.63 0.92 1.12
N GLU A 71 -12.65 1.04 0.22
CA GLU A 71 -12.40 0.05 -0.83
C GLU A 71 -11.87 -1.28 -0.28
N ALA A 72 -10.93 -1.22 0.67
CA ALA A 72 -10.25 -2.38 1.22
C ALA A 72 -11.15 -3.26 2.09
N LYS A 73 -12.28 -2.75 2.59
CA LYS A 73 -13.19 -3.49 3.49
C LYS A 73 -13.68 -4.81 2.87
N THR A 74 -13.92 -4.82 1.57
CA THR A 74 -14.38 -6.01 0.84
C THR A 74 -13.32 -7.10 0.74
N TYR A 75 -12.03 -6.73 0.79
CA TYR A 75 -10.91 -7.63 0.54
C TYR A 75 -10.12 -7.98 1.81
N PHE A 76 -10.10 -7.09 2.79
CA PHE A 76 -9.32 -7.19 4.02
C PHE A 76 -10.13 -6.81 5.27
N PRO A 77 -11.33 -7.39 5.51
CA PRO A 77 -12.23 -6.94 6.57
C PRO A 77 -11.59 -6.94 7.96
N SER A 78 -10.76 -7.94 8.28
CA SER A 78 -10.04 -8.02 9.55
C SER A 78 -8.96 -6.94 9.68
N SER A 79 -8.22 -6.67 8.60
CA SER A 79 -7.18 -5.63 8.59
C SER A 79 -7.81 -4.25 8.69
N VAL A 80 -8.88 -3.99 7.93
CA VAL A 80 -9.66 -2.74 8.01
C VAL A 80 -10.18 -2.54 9.42
N GLY A 81 -10.79 -3.55 10.05
CA GLY A 81 -11.25 -3.44 11.44
C GLY A 81 -10.12 -3.11 12.42
N THR A 82 -8.93 -3.67 12.20
CA THR A 82 -7.75 -3.36 13.03
C THR A 82 -7.27 -1.93 12.81
N ILE A 83 -7.16 -1.48 11.57
CA ILE A 83 -6.75 -0.11 11.22
C ILE A 83 -7.75 0.91 11.75
N THR A 84 -9.05 0.66 11.60
CA THR A 84 -10.11 1.53 12.15
C THR A 84 -10.01 1.63 13.68
N ARG A 85 -9.73 0.54 14.38
CA ARG A 85 -9.54 0.55 15.84
C ARG A 85 -8.35 1.39 16.27
N TRP A 86 -7.27 1.37 15.49
CA TRP A 86 -6.03 2.11 15.77
C TRP A 86 -5.92 3.41 14.98
N PHE A 87 -7.02 3.89 14.39
CA PHE A 87 -7.00 4.94 13.38
C PHE A 87 -6.31 6.23 13.86
N GLY A 88 -6.63 6.70 15.06
CA GLY A 88 -5.99 7.89 15.63
C GLY A 88 -4.48 7.76 15.79
N GLY A 89 -3.99 6.57 16.17
CA GLY A 89 -2.55 6.32 16.28
C GLY A 89 -1.86 6.22 14.91
N ILE A 90 -2.55 5.70 13.90
CA ILE A 90 -2.04 5.59 12.53
C ILE A 90 -1.98 6.97 11.86
N VAL A 91 -3.01 7.80 12.05
CA VAL A 91 -3.03 9.17 11.53
C VAL A 91 -1.89 10.01 12.11
N GLY A 92 -1.49 9.74 13.37
CA GLY A 92 -0.31 10.35 13.99
C GLY A 92 1.01 10.09 13.24
N TYR A 93 1.08 9.09 12.36
CA TYR A 93 2.25 8.91 11.48
C TYR A 93 2.45 10.10 10.54
N PHE A 94 1.36 10.66 10.01
CA PHE A 94 1.42 11.78 9.08
C PHE A 94 1.86 13.09 9.75
N GLU A 95 1.74 13.19 11.08
CA GLU A 95 2.27 14.34 11.84
C GLU A 95 3.80 14.37 11.84
N GLN A 96 4.43 13.20 11.67
CA GLN A 96 5.89 13.05 11.63
C GLN A 96 6.46 13.22 10.21
N GLY A 97 5.59 13.36 9.21
CA GLY A 97 5.93 13.35 7.78
C GLY A 97 6.38 14.68 7.22
N ILE A 98 7.57 15.16 7.62
CA ILE A 98 8.52 15.81 6.68
C ILE A 98 9.93 15.43 7.16
N PRO A 99 10.81 14.81 6.32
CA PRO A 99 12.24 14.86 6.57
C PRO A 99 12.67 16.32 6.64
N ARG A 100 13.09 16.78 7.82
CA ARG A 100 13.53 18.18 8.13
C ARG A 100 14.56 18.79 7.16
N GLU A 101 15.06 17.98 6.24
CA GLU A 101 16.11 18.27 5.27
C GLU A 101 15.56 18.94 3.99
N LEU A 102 14.28 18.72 3.63
CA LEU A 102 13.66 19.37 2.44
C LEU A 102 12.89 20.67 2.77
N SER A 103 12.53 20.89 4.04
CA SER A 103 11.83 22.11 4.47
C SER A 103 12.74 23.34 4.60
N ARG A 104 14.06 23.18 4.52
CA ARG A 104 15.03 24.29 4.61
C ARG A 104 15.33 24.97 3.27
N GLU A 105 15.08 24.31 2.14
CA GLU A 105 15.37 24.89 0.82
C GLU A 105 14.24 25.80 0.30
N LEU A 106 13.03 25.74 0.88
CA LEU A 106 11.88 26.54 0.46
C LEU A 106 11.66 27.85 1.26
N ILE A 107 12.53 28.17 2.22
CA ILE A 107 12.44 29.40 3.04
C ILE A 107 13.58 30.40 2.71
N THR A 108 14.51 30.05 1.82
CA THR A 108 15.61 30.93 1.37
C THR A 108 15.65 31.10 -0.16
N SER A 109 14.50 31.36 -0.78
CA SER A 109 14.38 31.80 -2.18
C SER A 109 13.42 32.98 -2.30
#